data_AF-A0A327Z6N2-F1
#
_entry.id   AF-A0A327Z6N2-F1
#
_cell.length_a   1.000
_cell.length_b   1.000
_cell.length_c   1.000
_cell.angle_alpha   90.00
_cell.angle_beta   90.00
_cell.angle_gamma   90.00
#
_symmetry.space_group_name_H-M   'P 1'
#
loop_
_entity.id
_entity.type
_entity.pdbx_description
1 polymer ?
#
loop_
_entity_poly.entity_id
_entity_poly.type
_entity_poly.pdbx_seq_one_letter_code
_entity_poly.pdbx_strand_id
1 'polypeptide(L)' 'MTQRRAIFSGSEYEERFGYARAVLDGDRVHVSGTTGFDYVRIEIEAEAHLSS' A
#
# COMPACT_ATOMS: atom_id res chain seq x y z
N MET A 1 1.13 -25.21 7.46
CA MET A 1 0.33 -24.08 6.95
C MET A 1 1.25 -22.88 6.85
N THR A 2 1.33 -22.28 5.68
CA THR A 2 2.13 -21.07 5.46
C THR A 2 1.50 -19.93 6.26
N GLN A 3 2.26 -19.31 7.16
CA GLN A 3 1.72 -18.31 8.09
C GLN A 3 1.51 -16.97 7.36
N ARG A 4 0.25 -16.59 7.16
CA ARG A 4 -0.11 -15.26 6.63
C ARG A 4 0.02 -14.21 7.74
N ARG A 5 0.81 -13.16 7.52
CA ARG A 5 0.98 -12.04 8.48
C ARG A 5 0.73 -10.70 7.81
N ALA A 6 -0.20 -9.91 8.36
CA ALA A 6 -0.40 -8.52 7.95
C ALA A 6 0.65 -7.61 8.59
N ILE A 7 1.08 -6.60 7.84
CA ILE A 7 2.02 -5.56 8.25
C ILE A 7 1.33 -4.21 8.03
N PHE A 8 1.23 -3.41 9.09
CA PHE A 8 0.63 -2.07 9.08
C PHE A 8 1.71 -1.02 9.26
N SER A 9 1.52 0.13 8.63
CA SER A 9 2.40 1.30 8.80
C SER A 9 1.92 2.26 9.89
N GLY A 10 0.67 2.15 10.32
CA GLY A 10 0.04 3.06 11.27
C GLY A 10 -0.61 4.27 10.59
N SER A 11 -0.81 4.23 9.27
CA SER A 11 -1.55 5.27 8.57
C SER A 11 -3.04 5.17 8.86
N GLU A 12 -3.72 6.29 9.09
CA GLU A 12 -5.18 6.33 9.24
C GLU A 12 -5.92 5.69 8.05
N TYR A 13 -5.31 5.71 6.86
CA TYR A 13 -5.91 5.17 5.65
C TYR A 13 -6.06 3.65 5.70
N GLU A 14 -5.16 2.94 6.39
CA GLU A 14 -5.21 1.48 6.54
C GLU A 14 -6.47 1.07 7.31
N GLU A 15 -6.80 1.79 8.37
CA GLU A 15 -8.01 1.60 9.16
C GLU A 15 -9.26 2.08 8.40
N ARG A 16 -9.20 3.28 7.81
CA ARG A 16 -10.35 3.90 7.12
C ARG A 16 -10.80 3.16 5.87
N PHE A 17 -9.88 2.56 5.13
CA PHE A 17 -10.17 1.89 3.86
C PHE A 17 -9.96 0.37 3.88
N GLY A 18 -9.56 -0.19 5.03
CA GLY A 18 -9.53 -1.63 5.26
C GLY A 18 -8.45 -2.37 4.47
N TYR A 19 -7.22 -1.88 4.49
CA TYR A 19 -6.06 -2.55 3.86
C TYR A 19 -4.84 -2.59 4.78
N ALA A 20 -3.94 -3.55 4.57
CA ALA A 20 -2.62 -3.61 5.22
C ALA A 20 -1.55 -3.07 4.27
N ARG A 21 -0.51 -2.37 4.77
CA ARG A 21 0.63 -1.94 3.93
C ARG A 21 1.22 -3.09 3.12
N ALA A 22 1.40 -4.23 3.78
CA ALA A 22 1.92 -5.44 3.17
C ALA A 22 1.39 -6.69 3.86
N VAL A 23 1.44 -7.81 3.14
CA VAL A 23 1.14 -9.14 3.67
C VAL A 23 2.31 -10.06 3.33
N LEU A 24 2.87 -10.71 4.35
CA LEU A 24 3.75 -11.85 4.18
C LEU A 24 2.89 -13.10 3.98
N ASP A 25 3.12 -13.81 2.88
CA ASP A 25 2.53 -15.12 2.58
C ASP A 25 3.64 -16.08 2.14
N GLY A 26 4.16 -16.83 3.11
CA GLY A 26 5.28 -17.73 2.89
C GLY A 26 6.58 -17.01 2.61
N ASP A 27 7.13 -17.25 1.44
CA ASP A 27 8.35 -16.63 0.92
C ASP A 27 8.06 -15.34 0.12
N ARG A 28 6.78 -14.96 -0.03
CA ARG A 28 6.37 -13.79 -0.80
C ARG A 28 5.87 -12.67 0.08
N VAL A 29 6.15 -11.45 -0.34
CA VAL A 29 5.59 -10.23 0.24
C VAL A 29 4.72 -9.54 -0.81
N HIS A 30 3.45 -9.36 -0.47
CA HIS A 30 2.50 -8.62 -1.29
C HIS A 30 2.39 -7.21 -0.72
N VAL A 31 2.69 -6.20 -1.53
CA VAL A 31 2.71 -4.79 -1.11
C VAL A 31 1.51 -4.08 -1.72
N SER A 32 0.78 -3.30 -0.92
CA SER A 32 -0.31 -2.47 -1.43
C SER A 32 0.22 -1.33 -2.30
N GLY A 33 -0.53 -1.01 -3.37
CA GLY A 33 -0.21 0.11 -4.23
C GLY A 33 -0.16 1.43 -3.45
N THR A 34 0.84 2.24 -3.76
CA THR A 34 0.96 3.62 -3.25
C THR A 34 0.61 4.58 -4.38
N THR A 35 -0.37 5.45 -4.17
CA THR A 35 -0.47 6.68 -4.96
C THR A 35 0.69 7.61 -4.59
N GLY A 36 1.17 8.42 -5.54
CA GLY A 36 2.11 9.51 -5.27
C GLY A 36 1.42 10.57 -4.43
N PHE A 37 1.29 10.32 -3.12
CA PHE A 37 0.65 11.23 -2.20
C PHE A 37 1.72 12.18 -1.66
N ASP A 38 1.67 13.44 -2.10
CA ASP A 38 2.50 14.48 -1.52
C ASP A 38 1.90 14.85 -0.15
N TYR A 39 2.53 14.37 0.92
CA TYR A 39 2.11 14.63 2.30
C TYR A 39 2.27 16.11 2.71
N VAL A 40 2.99 16.93 1.95
CA VAL A 40 3.08 18.39 2.17
C VAL A 40 1.87 19.11 1.57
N ARG A 41 1.35 18.62 0.44
CA ARG A 41 0.22 19.22 -0.29
C ARG A 41 -1.15 18.58 -0.04
N ILE A 42 -1.20 17.34 0.48
CA ILE A 42 -2.43 16.52 0.51
C ILE A 42 -3.02 16.42 -0.91
N GLU A 43 -2.18 16.16 -1.92
CA GLU A 43 -2.61 15.97 -3.32
C GLU A 43 -2.07 14.64 -3.86
N ILE A 44 -2.85 13.99 -4.73
CA ILE A 44 -2.43 12.79 -5.46
C ILE A 44 -1.79 13.24 -6.78
N GLU A 45 -0.50 12.98 -6.96
CA GLU A 45 0.16 13.06 -8.27
C GLU A 45 -0.38 11.93 -9.16
N ALA A 46 -1.12 12.32 -10.19
CA ALA A 46 -1.60 11.40 -11.21
C ALA A 46 -0.53 11.28 -12.31
N GLU A 47 0.27 10.22 -12.28
CA GLU A 47 1.03 9.80 -13.46
C GLU A 47 0.65 8.39 -13.89
N ALA A 48 -0.04 8.31 -15.02
CA ALA A 48 -0.12 7.10 -15.83
C ALA A 48 0.35 7.45 -17.24
N HIS A 49 1.66 7.57 -17.42
CA HIS A 49 2.27 7.58 -18.76
C HIS A 49 2.70 6.16 -19.13
N LEU A 50 1.73 5.32 -19.51
CA LEU A 50 2.02 4.12 -20.28
C LEU A 50 2.13 4.53 -21.74
N SER A 51 3.34 4.87 -22.18
CA SER A 51 3.70 4.74 -23.58
C SER A 51 3.96 3.25 -23.84
N SER A 52 3.09 2.64 -24.65
CA SER A 52 3.46 1.49 -25.50
C SER A 52 3.05 1.81 -26.93
#